data_AF-A0A7V9HF92-F1
#
_entry.id   AF-A0A7V9HF92-F1
#
_cell.length_a   1.000
_cell.length_b   1.000
_cell.length_c   1.000
_cell.angle_alpha   90.00
_cell.angle_beta   90.00
_cell.angle_gamma   90.00
#
_symmetry.space_group_name_H-M   'P 1'
#
loop_
_entity.id
_entity.type
_entity.pdbx_description
1 polymer ?
#
loop_
_entity_poly.entity_id
_entity_poly.type
_entity_poly.pdbx_seq_one_letter_code
_entity_poly.pdbx_strand_id
1 'polypeptide(L)'
;MSDAPPTRTHRFTRQAFLLSTALSVGAAAGPRAQLAFAQTGGGDSEILKFALTLELLEARFYERGLRLVEELSEEERAGLAELRDNEFEHVRVLSRLIRRLGATPVTEPQFDFGDAFSSNSRFLEVAQQLEELGVGAYQGAMTGIADRQVLAVAGAIAQVEARHSAVVRLLREEPVAPDALDRSLARDAVVERVEPFLAE
;
A
#
# COMPACT_ATOMS: atom_id res chain seq x y z
N MET A 1 -10.51 -45.75 -39.38
CA MET A 1 -9.98 -45.69 -37.99
C MET A 1 -8.66 -44.95 -38.06
N SER A 2 -8.44 -43.75 -37.55
CA SER A 2 -9.25 -42.71 -36.92
C SER A 2 -8.34 -41.47 -36.97
N ASP A 3 -8.68 -40.44 -37.75
CA ASP A 3 -8.00 -39.15 -37.71
C ASP A 3 -8.39 -38.41 -36.42
N ALA A 4 -7.45 -38.23 -35.51
CA ALA A 4 -7.62 -37.31 -34.38
C ALA A 4 -7.20 -35.90 -34.82
N PRO A 5 -7.98 -34.85 -34.52
CA PRO A 5 -7.61 -33.49 -34.89
C PRO A 5 -6.46 -32.98 -34.01
N PRO A 6 -5.61 -32.06 -34.51
CA PRO A 6 -4.56 -31.47 -33.70
C PRO A 6 -5.15 -30.63 -32.56
N THR A 7 -4.72 -30.91 -31.33
CA THR A 7 -4.99 -30.08 -30.15
C THR A 7 -4.38 -28.70 -30.33
N ARG A 8 -5.25 -27.69 -30.48
CA ARG A 8 -4.90 -26.27 -30.51
C ARG A 8 -4.44 -25.85 -29.10
N THR A 9 -3.14 -25.90 -28.85
CA THR A 9 -2.56 -25.27 -27.65
C THR A 9 -2.70 -23.77 -27.79
N HIS A 10 -3.62 -23.16 -27.04
CA HIS A 10 -3.70 -21.71 -26.89
C HIS A 10 -2.48 -21.24 -26.12
N ARG A 11 -1.42 -20.89 -26.86
CA ARG A 11 -0.33 -20.06 -26.35
C ARG A 11 -0.93 -18.69 -26.07
N PHE A 12 -1.16 -18.35 -24.80
CA PHE A 12 -1.42 -16.97 -24.40
C PHE A 12 -0.11 -16.19 -24.56
N THR A 13 0.08 -15.63 -25.75
CA THR A 13 1.17 -14.70 -26.03
C THR A 13 0.90 -13.40 -25.25
N ARG A 14 1.85 -12.96 -24.43
CA ARG A 14 1.79 -11.73 -23.58
C ARG A 14 1.78 -10.42 -24.37
N GLN A 15 1.21 -10.39 -25.56
CA GLN A 15 1.15 -9.21 -26.42
C GLN A 15 -0.23 -9.12 -27.06
N ALA A 16 -1.14 -8.40 -26.40
CA ALA A 16 -2.20 -7.61 -27.03
C ALA A 16 -3.11 -7.02 -25.94
N PHE A 17 -2.75 -5.84 -25.41
CA PHE A 17 -3.75 -4.79 -25.17
C PHE A 17 -3.05 -3.42 -25.05
N LEU A 18 -2.57 -2.91 -26.19
CA LEU A 18 -2.44 -1.47 -26.35
C LEU A 18 -3.76 -0.97 -26.94
N LEU A 19 -4.64 -0.43 -26.09
CA LEU A 19 -5.60 0.56 -26.53
C LEU A 19 -5.41 1.81 -25.68
N SER A 20 -4.73 2.77 -26.29
CA SER A 20 -4.68 4.17 -25.92
C SER A 20 -6.08 4.77 -25.90
N THR A 21 -6.58 5.08 -24.70
CA THR A 21 -7.43 6.24 -24.48
C THR A 21 -6.70 7.15 -23.50
N ALA A 22 -5.91 8.07 -24.05
CA ALA A 22 -5.56 9.29 -23.34
C ALA A 22 -6.86 10.09 -23.16
N LEU A 23 -7.57 9.88 -22.05
CA LEU A 23 -8.40 10.93 -21.49
C LEU A 23 -7.62 11.55 -20.34
N SER A 24 -7.12 12.75 -20.58
CA SER A 24 -6.90 13.75 -19.55
C SER A 24 -8.25 14.10 -18.90
N VAL A 25 -8.74 13.24 -18.00
CA VAL A 25 -9.80 13.60 -17.06
C VAL A 25 -9.14 14.24 -15.85
N GLY A 26 -9.35 15.54 -15.70
CA GLY A 26 -8.98 16.26 -14.49
C GLY A 26 -9.67 15.69 -13.25
N ALA A 27 -8.87 15.48 -12.20
CA ALA A 27 -9.13 15.85 -10.81
C ALA A 27 -10.49 15.55 -10.12
N ALA A 28 -11.31 14.61 -10.58
CA ALA A 28 -12.56 14.25 -9.87
C ALA A 28 -12.89 12.75 -9.89
N ALA A 29 -11.89 11.88 -10.04
CA ALA A 29 -12.07 10.46 -9.78
C ALA A 29 -11.99 10.22 -8.27
N GLY A 30 -13.08 9.69 -7.67
CA GLY A 30 -13.11 9.31 -6.26
C GLY A 30 -12.06 8.23 -5.93
N PRO A 31 -11.79 7.96 -4.64
CA PRO A 31 -10.71 7.07 -4.21
C PRO A 31 -10.73 5.69 -4.90
N ARG A 32 -11.92 5.09 -5.01
CA ARG A 32 -12.13 3.81 -5.72
C ARG A 32 -11.76 3.87 -7.21
N ALA A 33 -12.09 4.96 -7.88
CA ALA A 33 -11.75 5.14 -9.30
C ALA A 33 -10.24 5.34 -9.50
N GLN A 34 -9.56 6.04 -8.59
CA GLN A 34 -8.09 6.16 -8.61
C GLN A 34 -7.42 4.79 -8.44
N LEU A 35 -7.89 3.97 -7.48
CA LEU A 35 -7.40 2.59 -7.32
C LEU A 35 -7.64 1.74 -8.58
N ALA A 36 -8.80 1.88 -9.22
CA ALA A 36 -9.15 1.17 -10.45
C ALA A 36 -8.27 1.57 -11.65
N PHE A 37 -7.94 2.86 -11.82
CA PHE A 37 -6.99 3.30 -12.85
C PHE A 37 -5.60 2.69 -12.66
N ALA A 38 -5.21 2.62 -11.39
CA ALA A 38 -3.97 2.02 -10.98
C ALA A 38 -3.90 0.52 -11.40
N GLN A 39 -5.02 -0.24 -11.38
CA GLN A 39 -5.08 -1.68 -11.72
C GLN A 39 -4.57 -2.07 -13.13
N THR A 40 -4.41 -1.14 -14.06
CA THR A 40 -4.10 -1.44 -15.47
C THR A 40 -2.63 -1.76 -15.79
N GLY A 41 -1.79 -2.05 -14.78
CA GLY A 41 -0.37 -2.38 -15.00
C GLY A 41 0.46 -1.17 -15.45
N GLY A 42 0.18 0.01 -14.88
CA GLY A 42 0.91 1.23 -15.19
C GLY A 42 2.38 1.18 -14.79
N GLY A 43 3.21 1.99 -15.45
CA GLY A 43 4.64 2.13 -15.15
C GLY A 43 4.90 2.69 -13.75
N ASP A 44 6.17 2.93 -13.43
CA ASP A 44 6.63 3.30 -12.08
C ASP A 44 5.82 4.41 -11.39
N SER A 45 5.29 5.38 -12.14
CA SER A 45 4.43 6.43 -11.61
C SER A 45 3.12 5.90 -11.01
N GLU A 46 2.49 4.90 -11.60
CA GLU A 46 1.23 4.32 -11.11
C GLU A 46 1.47 3.36 -9.93
N ILE A 47 2.65 2.73 -9.88
CA ILE A 47 3.09 2.00 -8.69
C ILE A 47 3.31 2.97 -7.53
N LEU A 48 4.05 4.05 -7.77
CA LEU A 48 4.33 5.06 -6.73
C LEU A 48 3.07 5.79 -6.24
N LYS A 49 2.13 6.12 -7.14
CA LYS A 49 0.86 6.71 -6.75
C LYS A 49 0.05 5.79 -5.86
N PHE A 50 0.04 4.49 -6.18
CA PHE A 50 -0.63 3.49 -5.37
C PHE A 50 0.01 3.35 -3.99
N ALA A 51 1.35 3.25 -3.93
CA ALA A 51 2.08 3.26 -2.67
C ALA A 51 1.77 4.53 -1.87
N LEU A 52 1.78 5.71 -2.50
CA LEU A 52 1.45 6.98 -1.84
C LEU A 52 0.05 6.98 -1.22
N THR A 53 -0.93 6.30 -1.82
CA THR A 53 -2.26 6.14 -1.22
C THR A 53 -2.21 5.32 0.07
N LEU A 54 -1.37 4.28 0.14
CA LEU A 54 -1.18 3.46 1.34
C LEU A 54 -0.49 4.26 2.45
N GLU A 55 0.62 4.92 2.15
CA GLU A 55 1.32 5.75 3.15
C GLU A 55 0.43 6.86 3.73
N LEU A 56 -0.45 7.44 2.89
CA LEU A 56 -1.41 8.43 3.36
C LEU A 56 -2.46 7.80 4.30
N LEU A 57 -2.89 6.57 4.02
CA LEU A 57 -3.80 5.82 4.89
C LEU A 57 -3.14 5.58 6.26
N GLU A 58 -1.92 5.09 6.29
CA GLU A 58 -1.16 4.79 7.52
C GLU A 58 -0.80 6.06 8.30
N ALA A 59 -0.30 7.10 7.62
CA ALA A 59 -0.01 8.39 8.26
C ALA A 59 -1.23 8.98 8.98
N ARG A 60 -2.41 8.92 8.34
CA ARG A 60 -3.67 9.41 8.92
C ARG A 60 -4.23 8.49 9.99
N PHE A 61 -4.03 7.18 9.84
CA PHE A 61 -4.39 6.21 10.85
C PHE A 61 -3.66 6.49 12.17
N TYR A 62 -2.33 6.60 12.14
CA TYR A 62 -1.56 6.89 13.36
C TYR A 62 -1.81 8.29 13.91
N GLU A 63 -1.92 9.31 13.04
CA GLU A 63 -2.26 10.68 13.47
C GLU A 63 -3.58 10.71 14.26
N ARG A 64 -4.60 10.00 13.77
CA ARG A 64 -5.91 9.94 14.42
C ARG A 64 -5.90 9.04 15.66
N GLY A 65 -5.22 7.89 15.61
CA GLY A 65 -5.10 6.97 16.73
C GLY A 65 -4.41 7.59 17.94
N LEU A 66 -3.27 8.25 17.72
CA LEU A 66 -2.55 8.97 18.78
C LEU A 66 -3.37 10.08 19.44
N ARG A 67 -4.37 10.63 18.73
CA ARG A 67 -5.28 11.65 19.25
C ARG A 67 -6.49 11.06 19.97
N LEU A 68 -7.05 9.95 19.49
CA LEU A 68 -8.34 9.41 19.96
C LEU A 68 -8.20 8.29 20.98
N VAL A 69 -7.09 7.55 20.99
CA VAL A 69 -6.87 6.47 21.95
C VAL A 69 -6.24 7.05 23.21
N GLU A 70 -7.05 7.17 24.27
CA GLU A 70 -6.64 7.78 25.53
C GLU A 70 -5.78 6.84 26.40
N GLU A 71 -5.93 5.53 26.21
CA GLU A 71 -5.37 4.47 27.07
C GLU A 71 -3.90 4.13 26.79
N LEU A 72 -3.25 4.79 25.82
CA LEU A 72 -1.86 4.53 25.46
C LEU A 72 -0.91 4.92 26.60
N SER A 73 -0.05 3.98 27.00
CA SER A 73 1.11 4.27 27.83
C SER A 73 2.07 5.25 27.15
N GLU A 74 3.00 5.82 27.92
CA GLU A 74 4.00 6.75 27.39
C GLU A 74 4.92 6.07 26.36
N GLU A 75 5.30 4.81 26.62
CA GLU A 75 6.14 4.02 25.72
C GLU A 75 5.42 3.67 24.41
N GLU A 76 4.18 3.18 24.48
CA GLU A 76 3.35 2.92 23.30
C GLU A 76 3.17 4.20 22.47
N ARG A 77 2.84 5.31 23.13
CA ARG A 77 2.66 6.61 22.47
C ARG A 77 3.92 7.08 21.77
N ALA A 78 5.09 6.89 22.38
CA ALA A 78 6.37 7.26 21.77
C ALA A 78 6.67 6.41 20.53
N GLY A 79 6.52 5.09 20.63
CA GLY A 79 6.74 4.18 19.49
C GLY A 79 5.78 4.46 18.34
N LEU A 80 4.48 4.58 18.62
CA LEU A 80 3.45 4.88 17.62
C LEU A 80 3.61 6.27 16.98
N ALA A 81 4.15 7.25 17.72
CA ALA A 81 4.47 8.57 17.18
C ALA A 81 5.68 8.52 16.23
N GLU A 82 6.66 7.67 16.50
CA GLU A 82 7.77 7.43 15.57
C GLU A 82 7.27 6.83 14.25
N LEU A 83 6.40 5.80 14.32
CA LEU A 83 5.76 5.20 13.14
C LEU A 83 5.02 6.27 12.33
N ARG A 84 4.14 7.06 12.97
CA ARG A 84 3.44 8.19 12.33
C ARG A 84 4.40 9.12 11.57
N ASP A 85 5.52 9.48 12.19
CA ASP A 85 6.47 10.43 11.60
C ASP A 85 7.23 9.83 10.41
N ASN A 86 7.47 8.51 10.44
CA ASN A 86 8.04 7.76 9.33
C ASN A 86 7.06 7.72 8.14
N GLU A 87 5.77 7.43 8.40
CA GLU A 87 4.73 7.44 7.35
C GLU A 87 4.64 8.80 6.63
N PHE A 88 4.69 9.91 7.39
CA PHE A 88 4.72 11.24 6.78
C PHE A 88 5.98 11.52 5.95
N GLU A 89 7.13 10.92 6.29
CA GLU A 89 8.33 11.00 5.45
C GLU A 89 8.17 10.12 4.19
N HIS A 90 7.60 8.92 4.30
CA HIS A 90 7.31 8.08 3.13
C HIS A 90 6.41 8.82 2.14
N VAL A 91 5.30 9.42 2.60
CA VAL A 91 4.42 10.29 1.81
C VAL A 91 5.23 11.37 1.07
N ARG A 92 6.16 12.03 1.78
CA ARG A 92 7.00 13.10 1.24
C ARG A 92 7.97 12.58 0.17
N VAL A 93 8.64 11.46 0.44
CA VAL A 93 9.57 10.80 -0.47
C VAL A 93 8.85 10.38 -1.76
N LEU A 94 7.75 9.64 -1.65
CA LEU A 94 6.97 9.17 -2.80
C LEU A 94 6.43 10.34 -3.62
N SER A 95 5.90 11.38 -2.96
CA SER A 95 5.43 12.58 -3.64
C SER A 95 6.54 13.31 -4.41
N ARG A 96 7.78 13.30 -3.93
CA ARG A 96 8.93 13.84 -4.68
C ARG A 96 9.29 12.95 -5.86
N LEU A 97 9.28 11.63 -5.69
CA LEU A 97 9.56 10.69 -6.78
C LEU A 97 8.54 10.78 -7.90
N ILE A 98 7.24 10.83 -7.57
CA ILE A 98 6.17 10.97 -8.57
C ILE A 98 6.37 12.24 -9.40
N ARG A 99 6.68 13.38 -8.74
CA ARG A 99 6.98 14.65 -9.44
C ARG A 99 8.23 14.56 -10.31
N ARG A 100 9.29 13.87 -9.85
CA ARG A 100 10.51 13.63 -10.64
C ARG A 100 10.22 12.87 -11.94
N LEU A 101 9.28 11.92 -11.90
CA LEU A 101 8.83 11.18 -13.07
C LEU A 101 7.89 11.99 -13.99
N GLY A 102 7.66 13.28 -13.70
CA GLY A 102 6.76 14.14 -14.47
C GLY A 102 5.27 13.88 -14.23
N ALA A 103 4.93 13.11 -13.20
CA ALA A 103 3.56 12.81 -12.82
C ALA A 103 3.10 13.66 -11.62
N THR A 104 1.79 13.75 -11.44
CA THR A 104 1.18 14.44 -10.29
C THR A 104 0.94 13.46 -9.15
N PRO A 105 1.37 13.76 -7.90
CA PRO A 105 1.02 12.97 -6.73
C PRO A 105 -0.50 12.83 -6.57
N VAL A 106 -0.94 11.74 -5.96
CA VAL A 106 -2.38 11.51 -5.70
C VAL A 106 -2.91 12.62 -4.78
N THR A 107 -4.16 13.00 -4.99
CA THR A 107 -4.89 13.79 -3.99
C THR A 107 -5.26 12.87 -2.84
N GLU A 108 -5.00 13.32 -1.61
CA GLU A 108 -5.29 12.54 -0.40
C GLU A 108 -6.78 12.14 -0.34
N PRO A 109 -7.09 10.83 -0.27
CA PRO A 109 -8.45 10.35 -0.05
C PRO A 109 -8.99 10.77 1.32
N GLN A 110 -10.32 10.73 1.45
CA GLN A 110 -10.91 10.67 2.78
C GLN A 110 -10.88 9.22 3.26
N PHE A 111 -10.44 9.02 4.51
CA PHE A 111 -10.35 7.71 5.12
C PHE A 111 -11.40 7.52 6.21
N ASP A 112 -12.02 6.35 6.22
CA ASP A 112 -12.90 5.88 7.28
C ASP A 112 -12.21 4.73 8.02
N PHE A 113 -11.98 4.92 9.33
CA PHE A 113 -11.34 3.91 10.17
C PHE A 113 -12.35 3.17 11.05
N GLY A 114 -13.66 3.44 10.89
CA GLY A 114 -14.71 2.78 11.65
C GLY A 114 -14.45 2.78 13.15
N ASP A 115 -14.37 1.58 13.73
CA ASP A 115 -14.17 1.34 15.16
C ASP A 115 -12.70 1.19 15.58
N ALA A 116 -11.74 1.46 14.69
CA ALA A 116 -10.33 1.16 14.92
C ALA A 116 -9.74 1.84 16.17
N PHE A 117 -10.35 2.93 16.64
CA PHE A 117 -9.87 3.69 17.80
C PHE A 117 -10.73 3.48 19.07
N SER A 118 -11.56 2.42 19.10
CA SER A 118 -12.47 2.14 20.21
C SER A 118 -11.78 1.64 21.49
N SER A 119 -10.56 1.13 21.38
CA SER A 119 -9.71 0.71 22.50
C SER A 119 -8.25 0.61 22.04
N ASN A 120 -7.30 0.53 22.98
CA ASN A 120 -5.89 0.30 22.64
C ASN A 120 -5.69 -1.01 21.85
N SER A 121 -6.29 -2.12 22.31
CA SER A 121 -6.22 -3.41 21.61
C SER A 121 -6.72 -3.31 20.17
N ARG A 122 -7.88 -2.67 19.95
CA ARG A 122 -8.44 -2.53 18.60
C ARG A 122 -7.57 -1.67 17.70
N PHE A 123 -6.94 -0.63 18.26
CA PHE A 123 -6.02 0.23 17.52
C PHE A 123 -4.77 -0.53 17.08
N LEU A 124 -4.10 -1.24 17.99
CA LEU A 124 -2.96 -2.08 17.64
C LEU A 124 -3.34 -3.23 16.70
N GLU A 125 -4.58 -3.73 16.79
CA GLU A 125 -5.10 -4.73 15.87
C GLU A 125 -5.17 -4.26 14.42
N VAL A 126 -5.67 -3.04 14.21
CA VAL A 126 -5.75 -2.44 12.88
C VAL A 126 -4.38 -1.94 12.42
N ALA A 127 -3.55 -1.41 13.32
CA ALA A 127 -2.17 -1.05 13.03
C ALA A 127 -1.42 -2.22 12.40
N GLN A 128 -1.46 -3.40 13.04
CA GLN A 128 -0.78 -4.60 12.53
C GLN A 128 -1.24 -4.98 11.12
N GLN A 129 -2.55 -4.85 10.84
CA GLN A 129 -3.12 -5.19 9.53
C GLN A 129 -2.63 -4.24 8.45
N LEU A 130 -2.51 -2.94 8.77
CA LEU A 130 -1.99 -1.94 7.84
C LEU A 130 -0.49 -2.17 7.60
N GLU A 131 0.31 -2.33 8.65
CA GLU A 131 1.75 -2.57 8.48
C GLU A 131 2.08 -3.83 7.67
N GLU A 132 1.36 -4.93 7.89
CA GLU A 132 1.52 -6.15 7.08
C GLU A 132 1.05 -5.97 5.64
N LEU A 133 0.02 -5.14 5.44
CA LEU A 133 -0.46 -4.76 4.12
C LEU A 133 0.60 -3.92 3.38
N GLY A 134 1.22 -2.94 4.04
CA GLY A 134 2.33 -2.13 3.53
C GLY A 134 3.51 -2.97 3.09
N VAL A 135 4.03 -3.83 3.98
CA VAL A 135 5.12 -4.79 3.67
C VAL A 135 4.77 -5.63 2.44
N GLY A 136 3.59 -6.25 2.44
CA GLY A 136 3.15 -7.12 1.35
C GLY A 136 2.97 -6.39 0.03
N ALA A 137 2.43 -5.16 0.06
CA ALA A 137 2.20 -4.32 -1.10
C ALA A 137 3.53 -3.89 -1.75
N TYR A 138 4.50 -3.42 -0.97
CA TYR A 138 5.82 -3.09 -1.49
C TYR A 138 6.51 -4.29 -2.11
N GLN A 139 6.56 -5.42 -1.39
CA GLN A 139 7.20 -6.63 -1.89
C GLN A 139 6.55 -7.13 -3.19
N GLY A 140 5.23 -7.08 -3.30
CA GLY A 140 4.50 -7.39 -4.54
C GLY A 140 4.80 -6.44 -5.69
N ALA A 141 4.91 -5.14 -5.39
CA ALA A 141 5.18 -4.12 -6.40
C ALA A 141 6.62 -4.16 -6.95
N MET A 142 7.61 -4.64 -6.17
CA MET A 142 9.03 -4.59 -6.54
C MET A 142 9.33 -5.16 -7.94
N THR A 143 8.66 -6.24 -8.33
CA THR A 143 8.89 -6.89 -9.64
C THR A 143 8.37 -6.09 -10.84
N GLY A 144 7.46 -5.14 -10.60
CA GLY A 144 6.89 -4.26 -11.62
C GLY A 144 7.66 -2.95 -11.80
N ILE A 145 8.63 -2.65 -10.94
CA ILE A 145 9.37 -1.38 -10.96
C ILE A 145 10.55 -1.47 -11.95
N ALA A 146 10.57 -0.56 -12.93
CA ALA A 146 11.61 -0.50 -13.97
C ALA A 146 12.76 0.47 -13.61
N ASP A 147 12.45 1.64 -13.07
CA ASP A 147 13.44 2.64 -12.62
C ASP A 147 14.17 2.13 -11.37
N ARG A 148 15.49 1.98 -11.49
CA ARG A 148 16.33 1.44 -10.40
C ARG A 148 16.36 2.34 -9.15
N GLN A 149 16.20 3.65 -9.31
CA GLN A 149 16.10 4.56 -8.16
C GLN A 149 14.75 4.41 -7.47
N VAL A 150 13.66 4.21 -8.24
CA VAL A 150 12.35 3.90 -7.67
C VAL A 150 12.41 2.58 -6.91
N LEU A 151 13.03 1.54 -7.49
CA LEU A 151 13.18 0.23 -6.84
C LEU A 151 14.01 0.35 -5.55
N ALA A 152 15.10 1.11 -5.58
CA ALA A 152 15.93 1.32 -4.39
C ALA A 152 15.16 2.01 -3.26
N VAL A 153 14.34 3.03 -3.58
CA VAL A 153 13.53 3.72 -2.57
C VAL A 153 12.39 2.83 -2.07
N ALA A 154 11.69 2.11 -2.95
CA ALA A 154 10.65 1.15 -2.56
C ALA A 154 11.21 0.06 -1.63
N GLY A 155 12.42 -0.45 -1.92
CA GLY A 155 13.10 -1.39 -1.04
C GLY A 155 13.49 -0.79 0.31
N ALA A 156 13.87 0.49 0.36
CA ALA A 156 14.17 1.17 1.62
C ALA A 156 12.91 1.35 2.48
N ILE A 157 11.78 1.76 1.88
CA ILE A 157 10.50 1.90 2.59
C ILE A 157 10.04 0.54 3.10
N ALA A 158 10.03 -0.51 2.25
CA ALA A 158 9.63 -1.86 2.66
C ALA A 158 10.38 -2.39 3.89
N GLN A 159 11.65 -2.04 4.07
CA GLN A 159 12.42 -2.41 5.26
C GLN A 159 11.97 -1.66 6.51
N VAL A 160 11.52 -0.41 6.37
CA VAL A 160 10.96 0.40 7.47
C VAL A 160 9.58 -0.12 7.84
N GLU A 161 8.70 -0.38 6.87
CA GLU A 161 7.40 -1.05 7.09
C GLU A 161 7.54 -2.37 7.88
N ALA A 162 8.54 -3.19 7.52
CA ALA A 162 8.80 -4.43 8.26
C ALA A 162 9.19 -4.18 9.72
N ARG A 163 9.89 -3.07 10.02
CA ARG A 163 10.22 -2.68 11.40
C ARG A 163 9.02 -2.09 12.12
N HIS A 164 8.17 -1.33 11.44
CA HIS A 164 6.91 -0.85 12.00
C HIS A 164 6.02 -2.03 12.40
N SER A 165 5.83 -3.01 11.51
CA SER A 165 5.14 -4.26 11.81
C SER A 165 5.74 -4.96 13.03
N ALA A 166 7.07 -5.07 13.11
CA ALA A 166 7.73 -5.65 14.28
C ALA A 166 7.49 -4.87 15.59
N VAL A 167 7.47 -3.53 15.54
CA VAL A 167 7.14 -2.67 16.69
C VAL A 167 5.70 -2.91 17.14
N VAL A 168 4.73 -2.92 16.22
CA VAL A 168 3.32 -3.19 16.57
C VAL A 168 3.17 -4.58 17.17
N ARG A 169 3.87 -5.60 16.64
CA ARG A 169 3.91 -6.94 17.23
C ARG A 169 4.44 -6.94 18.66
N LEU A 170 5.51 -6.19 18.95
CA LEU A 170 6.01 -6.04 20.32
C LEU A 170 4.95 -5.44 21.26
N LEU A 171 4.28 -4.37 20.82
CA LEU A 171 3.21 -3.73 21.62
C LEU A 171 2.01 -4.66 21.85
N ARG A 172 1.80 -5.61 20.94
CA ARG A 172 0.76 -6.65 21.05
C ARG A 172 1.22 -7.91 21.78
N GLU A 173 2.45 -7.93 22.28
CA GLU A 173 3.07 -9.11 22.91
C GLU A 173 3.11 -10.35 21.98
N GLU A 174 3.26 -10.12 20.67
CA GLU A 174 3.33 -11.15 19.63
C GLU A 174 4.78 -11.39 19.14
N PRO A 175 5.07 -12.56 18.53
CA PRO A 175 6.36 -12.79 17.87
C PRO A 175 6.61 -11.73 16.78
N VAL A 176 7.78 -11.08 16.82
CA VAL A 176 8.15 -9.96 15.92
C VAL A 176 8.43 -10.37 14.48
N ALA A 177 8.76 -11.64 14.25
CA ALA A 177 9.02 -12.23 12.94
C ALA A 177 8.47 -13.67 12.96
N PRO A 178 7.14 -13.84 12.84
CA PRO A 178 6.52 -15.16 12.96
C PRO A 178 6.86 -16.08 11.78
N ASP A 179 7.14 -15.49 10.62
CA ASP A 179 7.50 -16.19 9.38
C ASP A 179 8.92 -15.84 8.94
N ALA A 180 9.57 -16.77 8.24
CA ALA A 180 10.91 -16.54 7.69
C ALA A 180 10.91 -15.65 6.44
N LEU A 181 9.75 -15.47 5.80
CA LEU A 181 9.55 -14.68 4.59
C LEU A 181 8.22 -13.95 4.67
N ASP A 182 8.27 -12.63 4.50
CA ASP A 182 7.06 -11.83 4.40
C ASP A 182 6.25 -12.19 3.15
N ARG A 183 4.93 -12.11 3.29
CA ARG A 183 4.00 -12.46 2.22
C ARG A 183 3.89 -11.32 1.22
N SER A 184 4.37 -11.56 0.00
CA SER A 184 4.10 -10.69 -1.14
C SER A 184 2.61 -10.67 -1.49
N LEU A 185 2.04 -9.47 -1.68
CA LEU A 185 0.64 -9.28 -2.05
C LEU A 185 0.52 -8.79 -3.48
N ALA A 186 -0.35 -9.45 -4.25
CA ALA A 186 -0.78 -8.94 -5.53
C ALA A 186 -1.67 -7.70 -5.33
N ARG A 187 -1.66 -6.80 -6.32
CA ARG A 187 -2.31 -5.49 -6.23
C ARG A 187 -3.81 -5.56 -5.97
N ASP A 188 -4.50 -6.54 -6.56
CA ASP A 188 -5.92 -6.81 -6.34
C ASP A 188 -6.20 -7.16 -4.88
N ALA A 189 -5.37 -8.02 -4.29
CA ALA A 189 -5.46 -8.40 -2.88
C ALA A 189 -5.10 -7.24 -1.92
N VAL A 190 -4.30 -6.27 -2.36
CA VAL A 190 -4.08 -5.03 -1.60
C VAL A 190 -5.32 -4.15 -1.67
N VAL A 191 -5.87 -3.93 -2.87
CA VAL A 191 -7.09 -3.11 -3.04
C VAL A 191 -8.27 -3.65 -2.25
N GLU A 192 -8.50 -4.95 -2.27
CA GLU A 192 -9.57 -5.59 -1.49
C GLU A 192 -9.46 -5.28 0.01
N ARG A 193 -8.22 -5.21 0.55
CA ARG A 193 -7.97 -4.91 1.97
C ARG A 193 -7.99 -3.42 2.30
N VAL A 194 -7.72 -2.55 1.33
CA VAL A 194 -7.77 -1.09 1.50
C VAL A 194 -9.20 -0.57 1.38
N GLU A 195 -10.03 -1.18 0.55
CA GLU A 195 -11.38 -0.69 0.23
C GLU A 195 -12.23 -0.34 1.46
N PRO A 196 -12.25 -1.13 2.55
CA PRO A 196 -13.01 -0.80 3.75
C PRO A 196 -12.60 0.52 4.42
N PHE A 197 -11.38 1.00 4.17
CA PHE A 197 -10.85 2.22 4.77
C PHE A 197 -11.08 3.48 3.94
N LEU A 198 -11.66 3.36 2.74
CA LEU A 198 -11.92 4.49 1.86
C LEU A 198 -13.35 5.00 2.07
N ALA A 199 -13.46 6.27 2.45
CA ALA A 199 -14.76 6.94 2.49
C ALA A 199 -15.33 7.09 1.06
N GLU A 200 -16.67 7.09 0.97
CA GLU A 200 -17.43 7.36 -0.26
C GLU A 200 -17.16 8.77 -0.84
#